data_AF-A0A3M1AR20-F1
#
_entry.id   AF-A0A3M1AR20-F1
#
_cell.length_a   1.000
_cell.length_b   1.000
_cell.length_c   1.000
_cell.angle_alpha   90.00
_cell.angle_beta   90.00
_cell.angle_gamma   90.00
#
_symmetry.space_group_name_H-M   'P 1'
#
loop_
_entity.id
_entity.type
_entity.pdbx_description
1 polymer ?
#
loop_
_entity_poly.entity_id
_entity_poly.type
_entity_poly.pdbx_seq_one_letter_code
_entity_poly.pdbx_strand_id
1 'polypeptide(L)'
;DMVLLFSEGLVRLKNARGEKNSLTWFINFVKTYGNMQPSPFLARLKSAIEKFMQGEPFQQDVTVIAIKNMQSPAVASSDQNAREIETRFLSIEEEIRLLRATKKHPELQPQDLAHALGEPFARFDPERIQYYLGRRDRTRKNGSIKAPNRSKSTQALKRHFQREMLEKFPIRQLLYRKYEFKGNTEAIQKALAHYQNGRFQESLIEFTKARRVIADSDAVYCFFGNLYLLLNMTIKARQEYLKALKINPRCVHAYLSLAYIALLHQDYEATIGYLTTAIRLGEDIQQYERFLHQLVSALEKQNGHPEWLS
;
A
#
# COMPACT_ATOMS: atom_id res chain seq x y z
N ASP A 1 12.02 -24.86 -10.18
CA ASP A 1 10.87 -25.65 -9.66
C ASP A 1 10.10 -25.02 -8.53
N MET A 2 10.65 -24.06 -7.77
CA MET A 2 9.95 -23.44 -6.66
C MET A 2 9.61 -21.98 -6.98
N VAL A 3 8.32 -21.65 -6.94
CA VAL A 3 7.81 -20.27 -7.01
C VAL A 3 7.53 -19.80 -5.58
N LEU A 4 8.14 -18.70 -5.19
CA LEU A 4 7.92 -18.05 -3.90
C LEU A 4 7.15 -16.74 -4.10
N LEU A 5 5.95 -16.67 -3.53
CA LEU A 5 5.17 -15.43 -3.45
C LEU A 5 5.22 -14.96 -2.00
N PHE A 6 5.76 -13.77 -1.75
CA PHE A 6 5.90 -13.27 -0.40
C PHE A 6 5.57 -11.79 -0.30
N SER A 7 5.05 -11.37 0.87
CA SER A 7 4.73 -9.97 1.14
C SER A 7 6.01 -9.15 1.38
N GLU A 8 5.91 -7.84 1.13
CA GLU A 8 7.00 -6.90 1.39
C GLU A 8 7.43 -6.89 2.87
N GLY A 9 6.56 -7.33 3.78
CA GLY A 9 6.89 -7.49 5.20
C GLY A 9 8.10 -8.40 5.43
N LEU A 10 8.28 -9.46 4.63
CA LEU A 10 9.39 -10.41 4.77
C LEU A 10 10.76 -9.74 4.54
N VAL A 11 10.84 -8.87 3.55
CA VAL A 11 12.08 -8.18 3.15
C VAL A 11 12.31 -6.89 3.93
N ARG A 12 11.37 -6.53 4.81
CA ARG A 12 11.44 -5.35 5.69
C ARG A 12 11.59 -5.70 7.17
N LEU A 13 11.81 -6.98 7.49
CA LEU A 13 12.05 -7.43 8.85
C LEU A 13 13.26 -6.68 9.44
N LYS A 14 13.16 -6.40 10.73
CA LYS A 14 14.21 -5.79 11.55
C LYS A 14 14.35 -6.61 12.81
N ASN A 15 15.57 -6.99 13.17
CA ASN A 15 15.83 -7.62 14.45
C ASN A 15 15.91 -6.57 15.59
N ALA A 16 16.06 -7.04 16.83
CA ALA A 16 16.18 -6.19 18.02
C ALA A 16 17.34 -5.18 17.98
N ARG A 17 18.37 -5.44 17.15
CA ARG A 17 19.52 -4.55 16.95
C ARG A 17 19.28 -3.51 15.85
N GLY A 18 18.10 -3.51 15.23
CA GLY A 18 17.74 -2.62 14.14
C GLY A 18 18.38 -2.98 12.79
N GLU A 19 18.98 -4.16 12.67
CA GLU A 19 19.60 -4.63 11.42
C GLU A 19 18.51 -4.93 10.39
N LYS A 20 18.70 -4.44 9.15
CA LYS A 20 17.71 -4.44 8.08
C LYS A 20 18.01 -5.42 6.93
N ASN A 21 19.01 -6.29 7.10
CA ASN A 21 19.52 -7.18 6.05
C ASN A 21 18.65 -8.44 5.85
N SER A 22 17.33 -8.29 6.04
CA SER A 22 16.37 -9.38 5.96
C SER A 22 16.25 -9.97 4.55
N LEU A 23 16.45 -9.16 3.50
CA LEU A 23 16.52 -9.66 2.12
C LEU A 23 17.75 -10.56 1.89
N THR A 24 18.95 -10.11 2.26
CA THR A 24 20.20 -10.88 2.12
C THR A 24 20.13 -12.19 2.89
N TRP A 25 19.62 -12.12 4.12
CA TRP A 25 19.38 -13.30 4.94
C TRP A 25 18.39 -14.26 4.26
N PHE A 26 17.29 -13.76 3.71
CA PHE A 26 16.28 -14.58 3.05
C PHE A 26 16.83 -15.25 1.78
N ILE A 27 17.64 -14.53 0.99
CA ILE A 27 18.33 -15.10 -0.17
C ILE A 27 19.23 -16.26 0.26
N ASN A 28 20.04 -16.08 1.31
CA ASN A 28 20.89 -17.15 1.84
C ASN A 28 20.08 -18.34 2.38
N PHE A 29 18.93 -18.05 3.00
CA PHE A 29 18.00 -19.09 3.43
C PHE A 29 17.50 -19.92 2.24
N VAL A 30 17.11 -19.27 1.15
CA VAL A 30 16.67 -19.95 -0.09
C VAL A 30 17.82 -20.73 -0.72
N LYS A 31 19.05 -20.20 -0.78
CA LYS A 31 20.24 -20.94 -1.26
C LYS A 31 20.42 -22.26 -0.50
N THR A 32 20.28 -22.19 0.82
CA THR A 32 20.53 -23.33 1.72
C THR A 32 19.39 -24.35 1.71
N TYR A 33 18.13 -23.90 1.68
CA TYR A 33 16.96 -24.74 1.94
C TYR A 33 15.97 -24.84 0.78
N GLY A 34 16.18 -24.14 -0.33
CA GLY A 34 15.24 -24.08 -1.46
C GLY A 34 14.97 -25.43 -2.14
N ASN A 35 15.84 -26.42 -1.93
CA ASN A 35 15.65 -27.77 -2.45
C ASN A 35 14.65 -28.61 -1.63
N MET A 36 14.24 -28.15 -0.44
CA MET A 36 13.26 -28.86 0.40
C MET A 36 11.88 -28.90 -0.25
N GLN A 37 11.01 -29.78 0.28
CA GLN A 37 9.58 -29.76 -0.03
C GLN A 37 8.91 -28.52 0.62
N PRO A 38 7.79 -28.00 0.06
CA PRO A 38 7.18 -26.74 0.52
C PRO A 38 6.88 -26.68 2.02
N SER A 39 6.27 -27.74 2.58
CA SER A 39 5.91 -27.78 4.00
C SER A 39 7.13 -27.71 4.95
N PRO A 40 8.16 -28.57 4.81
CA PRO A 40 9.40 -28.46 5.56
C PRO A 40 10.15 -27.13 5.37
N PHE A 41 10.14 -26.58 4.15
CA PHE A 41 10.73 -25.28 3.85
C PHE A 41 10.05 -24.16 4.65
N LEU A 42 8.72 -24.09 4.61
CA LEU A 42 7.94 -23.05 5.32
C LEU A 42 8.07 -23.17 6.84
N ALA A 43 8.06 -24.39 7.38
CA ALA A 43 8.27 -24.62 8.81
C ALA A 43 9.65 -24.11 9.28
N ARG A 44 10.70 -24.43 8.51
CA ARG A 44 12.06 -23.97 8.80
C ARG A 44 12.19 -22.45 8.62
N LEU A 45 11.55 -21.87 7.60
CA LEU A 45 11.55 -20.43 7.37
C LEU A 45 10.89 -19.70 8.53
N LYS A 46 9.73 -20.18 9.00
CA LYS A 46 9.03 -19.63 10.17
C LYS A 46 9.94 -19.59 11.40
N SER A 47 10.58 -20.71 11.74
CA SER A 47 11.51 -20.78 12.88
C SER A 47 12.70 -19.83 12.70
N ALA A 48 13.20 -19.69 11.48
CA ALA A 48 14.32 -18.80 11.20
C ALA A 48 13.93 -17.31 11.30
N ILE A 49 12.72 -16.93 10.89
CA ILE A 49 12.14 -15.59 11.09
C ILE A 49 11.98 -15.31 12.59
N GLU A 50 11.40 -16.23 13.35
CA GLU A 50 11.21 -16.07 14.80
C GLU A 50 12.55 -15.86 15.53
N LYS A 51 13.59 -16.64 15.16
CA LYS A 51 14.95 -16.47 15.67
C LYS A 51 15.58 -15.14 15.27
N PHE A 52 15.38 -14.71 14.02
CA PHE A 52 15.88 -13.42 13.53
C PHE A 52 15.23 -12.25 14.29
N MET A 53 13.92 -12.34 14.54
CA MET A 53 13.16 -11.30 15.23
C MET A 53 13.45 -11.23 16.73
N GLN A 54 13.94 -12.32 17.36
CA GLN A 54 14.28 -12.37 18.79
C GLN A 54 13.12 -11.94 19.72
N GLY A 55 11.88 -12.13 19.28
CA GLY A 55 10.68 -11.74 20.03
C GLY A 55 10.20 -10.30 19.80
N GLU A 56 10.87 -9.52 18.94
CA GLU A 56 10.43 -8.16 18.64
C GLU A 56 9.11 -8.13 17.85
N PRO A 57 8.15 -7.29 18.24
CA PRO A 57 6.87 -7.19 17.55
C PRO A 57 7.04 -6.49 16.18
N PHE A 58 6.72 -7.20 15.10
CA PHE A 58 6.68 -6.65 13.74
C PHE A 58 5.25 -6.28 13.35
N GLN A 59 5.03 -5.01 12.98
CA GLN A 59 3.68 -4.44 12.77
C GLN A 59 3.09 -4.71 11.38
N GLN A 60 3.70 -5.57 10.56
CA GLN A 60 3.22 -5.94 9.23
C GLN A 60 3.09 -7.45 9.10
N ASP A 61 2.08 -7.88 8.35
CA ASP A 61 1.88 -9.29 8.06
C ASP A 61 2.98 -9.80 7.11
N VAL A 62 3.61 -10.91 7.50
CA VAL A 62 4.51 -11.68 6.65
C VAL A 62 3.72 -12.84 6.05
N THR A 63 3.49 -12.78 4.74
CA THR A 63 2.87 -13.88 4.00
C THR A 63 3.93 -14.49 3.11
N VAL A 64 4.04 -15.82 3.11
CA VAL A 64 4.89 -16.58 2.20
C VAL A 64 4.12 -17.78 1.69
N ILE A 65 4.05 -17.90 0.36
CA ILE A 65 3.47 -19.03 -0.35
C ILE A 65 4.61 -19.66 -1.16
N ALA A 66 4.85 -20.95 -0.92
CA ALA A 66 5.81 -21.74 -1.66
C ALA A 66 5.08 -22.77 -2.52
N ILE A 67 5.25 -22.68 -3.83
CA ILE A 67 4.66 -23.59 -4.81
C ILE A 67 5.82 -24.33 -5.47
N LYS A 68 5.78 -25.67 -5.51
CA LYS A 68 6.84 -26.47 -6.14
C LYS A 68 6.26 -27.37 -7.23
N ASN A 69 6.86 -27.34 -8.42
CA ASN A 69 6.54 -28.28 -9.48
C ASN A 69 7.11 -29.66 -9.13
N MET A 70 6.24 -30.66 -9.03
CA MET A 70 6.59 -32.03 -8.65
C MET A 70 6.89 -32.94 -9.85
N GLN A 71 6.73 -32.45 -11.09
CA GLN A 71 6.77 -33.27 -12.31
C GLN A 71 7.92 -32.91 -13.28
N SER A 72 8.73 -31.89 -12.99
CA SER A 72 9.82 -31.49 -13.89
C SER A 72 11.16 -32.13 -13.48
N PRO A 73 11.86 -32.83 -14.37
CA PRO A 73 13.23 -33.30 -14.14
C PRO A 73 14.28 -32.18 -14.28
N ALA A 74 13.90 -30.97 -14.69
CA ALA A 74 14.81 -29.84 -14.81
C ALA A 74 14.98 -29.17 -13.44
N VAL A 75 16.00 -29.61 -12.68
CA VAL A 75 16.41 -29.06 -11.40
C VAL A 75 16.79 -27.59 -11.56
N ALA A 76 15.85 -26.67 -11.37
CA ALA A 76 16.24 -25.30 -11.07
C ALA A 76 16.79 -25.31 -9.64
N SER A 77 18.12 -25.20 -9.51
CA SER A 77 18.79 -25.30 -8.22
C SER A 77 18.33 -24.19 -7.28
N SER A 78 18.40 -24.43 -5.97
CA SER A 78 18.20 -23.39 -4.95
C SER A 78 18.99 -22.10 -5.25
N ASP A 79 20.17 -22.23 -5.85
CA ASP A 79 20.99 -21.11 -6.32
C ASP A 79 20.34 -20.30 -7.43
N GLN A 80 19.67 -20.94 -8.39
CA GLN A 80 18.96 -20.23 -9.45
C GLN A 80 17.77 -19.43 -8.89
N ASN A 81 16.97 -20.03 -8.00
CA ASN A 81 15.85 -19.35 -7.36
C ASN A 81 16.35 -18.19 -6.47
N ALA A 82 17.45 -18.39 -5.75
CA ALA A 82 18.05 -17.34 -4.94
C ALA A 82 18.64 -16.20 -5.79
N ARG A 83 19.29 -16.52 -6.92
CA ARG A 83 19.72 -15.51 -7.91
C ARG A 83 18.55 -14.72 -8.46
N GLU A 84 17.42 -15.38 -8.73
CA GLU A 84 16.19 -14.72 -9.18
C GLU A 84 15.60 -13.79 -8.11
N ILE A 85 15.65 -14.14 -6.83
CA ILE A 85 15.25 -13.23 -5.74
C ILE A 85 16.24 -12.06 -5.64
N GLU A 86 17.54 -12.35 -5.73
CA GLU A 86 18.63 -11.39 -5.65
C GLU A 86 18.60 -10.35 -6.78
N THR A 87 18.18 -10.74 -7.99
CA THR A 87 18.02 -9.82 -9.13
C THR A 87 16.64 -9.15 -9.17
N ARG A 88 15.64 -9.66 -8.45
CA ARG A 88 14.28 -9.10 -8.47
C ARG A 88 14.04 -8.00 -7.44
N PHE A 89 14.74 -8.02 -6.31
CA PHE A 89 14.46 -7.16 -5.18
C PHE A 89 15.69 -6.36 -4.73
N LEU A 90 15.50 -5.05 -4.51
CA LEU A 90 16.47 -4.21 -3.81
C LEU A 90 16.29 -4.37 -2.30
N SER A 91 17.40 -4.41 -1.57
CA SER A 91 17.39 -4.18 -0.12
C SER A 91 17.00 -2.73 0.17
N ILE A 92 16.57 -2.46 1.41
CA ILE A 92 16.22 -1.10 1.85
C ILE A 92 17.41 -0.14 1.70
N GLU A 93 18.63 -0.60 1.94
CA GLU A 93 19.83 0.24 1.83
C GLU A 93 20.17 0.56 0.37
N GLU A 94 20.04 -0.43 -0.51
CA GLU A 94 20.21 -0.25 -1.95
C GLU A 94 19.11 0.67 -2.51
N GLU A 95 17.86 0.53 -2.05
CA GLU A 95 16.76 1.42 -2.43
C GLU A 95 17.04 2.86 -1.98
N ILE A 96 17.49 3.08 -0.74
CA ILE A 96 17.85 4.41 -0.24
C ILE A 96 19.04 5.00 -1.02
N ARG A 97 20.05 4.19 -1.34
CA ARG A 97 21.24 4.61 -2.09
C ARG A 97 20.87 4.97 -3.53
N LEU A 98 20.04 4.17 -4.19
CA LEU A 98 19.46 4.45 -5.50
C LEU A 98 18.62 5.74 -5.46
N LEU A 99 17.78 5.92 -4.44
CA LEU A 99 16.96 7.13 -4.26
C LEU A 99 17.81 8.40 -4.01
N ARG A 100 18.96 8.29 -3.35
CA ARG A 100 19.89 9.41 -3.18
C ARG A 100 20.63 9.73 -4.48
N ALA A 101 21.04 8.71 -5.22
CA ALA A 101 21.74 8.85 -6.50
C ALA A 101 20.86 9.54 -7.55
N THR A 102 19.60 9.12 -7.68
CA THR A 102 18.63 9.77 -8.57
C THR A 102 18.33 11.23 -8.22
N LYS A 103 18.50 11.64 -6.96
CA LYS A 103 18.37 13.03 -6.54
C LYS A 103 19.60 13.85 -6.89
N LYS A 104 20.80 13.24 -6.86
CA LYS A 104 22.06 13.89 -7.21
C LYS A 104 22.27 13.99 -8.73
N HIS A 105 21.77 13.00 -9.47
CA HIS A 105 21.92 12.88 -10.92
C HIS A 105 20.58 12.68 -11.62
N PRO A 106 19.68 13.68 -11.58
CA PRO A 106 18.36 13.61 -12.19
C PRO A 106 18.36 13.45 -13.72
N GLU A 107 19.49 13.70 -14.37
CA GLU A 107 19.74 13.66 -15.82
C GLU A 107 20.10 12.26 -16.36
N LEU A 108 20.60 11.36 -15.52
CA LEU A 108 21.05 10.04 -15.94
C LEU A 108 19.86 9.12 -16.21
N GLN A 109 19.93 8.37 -17.32
CA GLN A 109 18.98 7.30 -17.58
C GLN A 109 19.17 6.16 -16.57
N PRO A 110 18.15 5.32 -16.33
CA PRO A 110 18.25 4.20 -15.38
C PRO A 110 19.49 3.30 -15.62
N GLN A 111 19.86 3.08 -16.89
CA GLN A 111 21.03 2.32 -17.31
C GLN A 111 22.34 2.97 -16.87
N ASP A 112 22.51 4.27 -17.14
CA ASP A 112 23.71 5.03 -16.79
C ASP A 112 23.85 5.23 -15.26
N LEU A 113 22.72 5.35 -14.57
CA LEU A 113 22.69 5.47 -13.11
C LEU A 113 23.14 4.17 -12.42
N ALA A 114 22.74 3.01 -12.96
CA ALA A 114 23.17 1.71 -12.47
C ALA A 114 24.68 1.52 -12.64
N HIS A 115 25.20 1.90 -13.81
CA HIS A 115 26.63 1.87 -14.10
C HIS A 115 27.43 2.83 -13.20
N ALA A 116 26.92 4.05 -12.97
CA ALA A 116 27.55 5.04 -12.10
C ALA A 116 27.57 4.64 -10.62
N LEU A 117 26.61 3.82 -10.17
CA LEU A 117 26.54 3.34 -8.78
C LEU A 117 27.43 2.12 -8.51
N GLY A 118 27.88 1.42 -9.56
CA GLY A 118 28.66 0.19 -9.48
C GLY A 118 27.90 -0.95 -8.78
N GLU A 119 28.62 -1.96 -8.31
CA GLU A 119 28.03 -3.02 -7.48
C GLU A 119 27.39 -2.42 -6.20
N PRO A 120 26.19 -2.89 -5.79
CA PRO A 120 25.48 -4.08 -6.26
C PRO A 120 24.48 -3.80 -7.41
N PHE A 121 24.46 -2.60 -8.00
CA PHE A 121 23.41 -2.22 -8.96
C PHE A 121 23.63 -2.79 -10.36
N ALA A 122 24.86 -3.14 -10.72
CA ALA A 122 25.21 -3.72 -12.02
C ALA A 122 24.60 -5.11 -12.26
N ARG A 123 24.24 -5.84 -11.19
CA ARG A 123 23.58 -7.16 -11.29
C ARG A 123 22.07 -7.08 -11.60
N PHE A 124 21.46 -5.90 -11.52
CA PHE A 124 20.03 -5.72 -11.73
C PHE A 124 19.74 -5.35 -13.19
N ASP A 125 18.67 -5.92 -13.75
CA ASP A 125 18.19 -5.56 -15.08
C ASP A 125 17.83 -4.06 -15.12
N PRO A 126 18.33 -3.29 -16.11
CA PRO A 126 17.98 -1.88 -16.26
C PRO A 126 16.48 -1.60 -16.33
N GLU A 127 15.67 -2.49 -16.92
CA GLU A 127 14.20 -2.35 -16.93
C GLU A 127 13.61 -2.48 -15.52
N ARG A 128 14.29 -3.20 -14.63
CA ARG A 128 13.86 -3.39 -13.24
C ARG A 128 14.26 -2.23 -12.35
N ILE A 129 15.47 -1.68 -12.55
CA ILE A 129 15.83 -0.38 -11.97
C ILE A 129 14.81 0.65 -12.45
N GLN A 130 14.44 0.63 -13.73
CA GLN A 130 13.38 1.46 -14.30
C GLN A 130 11.99 1.15 -13.70
N TYR A 131 11.67 -0.04 -13.21
CA TYR A 131 10.43 -0.34 -12.48
C TYR A 131 10.42 0.31 -11.08
N TYR A 132 11.53 0.24 -10.33
CA TYR A 132 11.67 0.90 -9.03
C TYR A 132 11.71 2.42 -9.16
N LEU A 133 12.44 2.91 -10.16
CA LEU A 133 12.38 4.30 -10.61
C LEU A 133 11.04 4.62 -11.28
N GLY A 134 10.29 3.61 -11.71
CA GLY A 134 8.99 3.59 -12.41
C GLY A 134 7.79 3.88 -11.53
N ARG A 135 7.88 3.45 -10.27
CA ARG A 135 7.08 4.03 -9.17
C ARG A 135 7.29 5.55 -9.06
N ARG A 136 8.46 6.06 -9.50
CA ARG A 136 8.73 7.48 -9.76
C ARG A 136 8.48 7.88 -11.22
N ASP A 137 8.44 6.99 -12.20
CA ASP A 137 8.26 7.31 -13.62
C ASP A 137 6.77 7.42 -14.03
N ARG A 138 5.83 6.98 -13.19
CA ARG A 138 4.46 7.57 -13.13
C ARG A 138 4.49 9.06 -12.73
N THR A 139 5.62 9.53 -12.21
CA THR A 139 5.96 10.96 -12.04
C THR A 139 6.96 11.51 -13.08
N ARG A 140 7.42 10.74 -14.08
CA ARG A 140 8.41 11.20 -15.09
C ARG A 140 8.27 10.74 -16.56
N LYS A 141 7.31 9.91 -16.97
CA LYS A 141 6.96 9.76 -18.40
C LYS A 141 6.18 10.98 -18.91
N ASN A 142 6.91 12.04 -19.25
CA ASN A 142 6.83 12.65 -20.56
C ASN A 142 8.25 12.64 -21.11
N GLY A 143 8.47 11.83 -22.14
CA GLY A 143 9.77 11.56 -22.73
C GLY A 143 10.49 12.82 -23.23
N SER A 144 11.81 12.74 -23.26
CA SER A 144 12.66 13.72 -23.90
C SER A 144 12.55 13.62 -25.43
N ILE A 145 11.82 14.54 -26.03
CA ILE A 145 12.27 15.24 -27.24
C ILE A 145 12.24 16.75 -26.90
N LYS A 146 13.31 17.46 -27.27
CA LYS A 146 13.76 18.76 -26.74
C LYS A 146 12.73 19.91 -26.79
N ALA A 147 12.59 20.56 -25.62
CA ALA A 147 12.34 22.00 -25.30
C ALA A 147 11.03 22.70 -25.79
N PRO A 148 10.52 23.78 -25.12
CA PRO A 148 11.04 24.52 -23.95
C PRO A 148 10.05 24.65 -22.76
N ASN A 149 10.57 24.96 -21.56
CA ASN A 149 9.87 25.62 -20.44
C ASN A 149 8.59 25.01 -19.77
N ARG A 150 8.31 23.69 -19.89
CA ARG A 150 7.08 23.06 -19.32
C ARG A 150 7.18 22.41 -17.92
N SER A 151 8.36 22.29 -17.29
CA SER A 151 8.50 21.41 -16.10
C SER A 151 7.82 21.91 -14.82
N LYS A 152 7.66 23.23 -14.64
CA LYS A 152 6.87 23.79 -13.53
C LYS A 152 5.36 23.68 -13.78
N SER A 153 4.92 23.76 -15.04
CA SER A 153 3.50 23.73 -15.39
C SER A 153 2.89 22.35 -15.29
N THR A 154 3.62 21.27 -15.60
CA THR A 154 3.09 19.89 -15.49
C THR A 154 2.92 19.42 -14.04
N GLN A 155 3.85 19.76 -13.14
CA GLN A 155 3.68 19.43 -11.72
C GLN A 155 2.65 20.32 -11.03
N ALA A 156 2.56 21.60 -11.44
CA ALA A 156 1.47 22.47 -11.02
C ALA A 156 0.11 21.94 -11.53
N LEU A 157 0.04 21.43 -12.76
CA LEU A 157 -1.17 20.83 -13.34
C LEU A 157 -1.56 19.54 -12.61
N LYS A 158 -0.62 18.66 -12.28
CA LYS A 158 -0.89 17.46 -11.47
C LYS A 158 -1.37 17.81 -10.06
N ARG A 159 -0.77 18.82 -9.42
CA ARG A 159 -1.22 19.31 -8.11
C ARG A 159 -2.58 19.99 -8.17
N HIS A 160 -2.84 20.75 -9.22
CA HIS A 160 -4.13 21.39 -9.46
C HIS A 160 -5.22 20.35 -9.68
N PHE A 161 -4.97 19.37 -10.55
CA PHE A 161 -5.85 18.23 -10.78
C PHE A 161 -6.13 17.44 -9.50
N GLN A 162 -5.09 17.09 -8.75
CA GLN A 162 -5.24 16.37 -7.49
C GLN A 162 -6.08 17.16 -6.47
N ARG A 163 -5.83 18.47 -6.35
CA ARG A 163 -6.58 19.35 -5.47
C ARG A 163 -8.04 19.44 -5.91
N GLU A 164 -8.28 19.61 -7.21
CA GLU A 164 -9.62 19.63 -7.79
C GLU A 164 -10.39 18.34 -7.50
N MET A 165 -9.76 17.17 -7.68
CA MET A 165 -10.40 15.88 -7.39
C MET A 165 -10.70 15.73 -5.89
N LEU A 166 -9.78 16.14 -5.00
CA LEU A 166 -10.04 16.12 -3.56
C LEU A 166 -11.15 17.08 -3.14
N GLU A 167 -11.23 18.27 -3.75
CA GLU A 167 -12.28 19.26 -3.49
C GLU A 167 -13.67 18.76 -3.98
N LYS A 168 -13.70 18.00 -5.07
CA LYS A 168 -14.92 17.42 -5.63
C LYS A 168 -15.37 16.14 -4.93
N PHE A 169 -14.49 15.45 -4.20
CA PHE A 169 -14.85 14.21 -3.53
C PHE A 169 -15.92 14.46 -2.44
N PRO A 170 -17.01 13.69 -2.36
CA PRO A 170 -18.11 13.95 -1.42
C PRO A 170 -17.79 13.47 0.00
N ILE A 171 -16.74 14.01 0.62
CA ILE A 171 -16.24 13.56 1.92
C ILE A 171 -17.16 13.90 3.09
N ARG A 172 -17.92 15.01 3.00
CA ARG A 172 -18.83 15.41 4.08
C ARG A 172 -19.82 14.30 4.43
N GLN A 173 -20.34 13.58 3.44
CA GLN A 173 -21.29 12.50 3.69
C GLN A 173 -20.65 11.27 4.36
N LEU A 174 -19.33 11.05 4.18
CA LEU A 174 -18.59 10.03 4.92
C LEU A 174 -18.33 10.42 6.37
N LEU A 175 -18.13 11.70 6.64
CA LEU A 175 -17.74 12.17 7.98
C LEU A 175 -18.95 12.51 8.86
N TYR A 176 -20.08 12.92 8.28
CA TYR A 176 -21.27 13.31 9.03
C TYR A 176 -22.35 12.23 9.09
N ARG A 177 -21.94 10.95 9.02
CA ARG A 177 -22.84 9.82 9.23
C ARG A 177 -23.28 9.76 10.69
N LYS A 178 -24.58 9.54 10.92
CA LYS A 178 -25.10 9.22 12.25
C LYS A 178 -24.69 7.78 12.61
N TYR A 179 -23.94 7.65 13.71
CA TYR A 179 -23.54 6.35 14.23
C TYR A 179 -24.48 5.92 15.36
N GLU A 180 -24.96 4.69 15.28
CA GLU A 180 -25.74 4.05 16.35
C GLU A 180 -25.05 2.72 16.68
N PHE A 181 -24.54 2.61 17.91
CA PHE A 181 -23.83 1.43 18.38
C PHE A 181 -24.70 0.61 19.33
N LYS A 182 -24.65 -0.72 19.21
CA LYS A 182 -25.32 -1.62 20.16
C LYS A 182 -24.49 -1.72 21.45
N GLY A 183 -25.16 -1.48 22.58
CA GLY A 183 -24.56 -1.33 23.90
C GLY A 183 -24.33 0.14 24.22
N ASN A 184 -25.31 0.80 24.84
CA ASN A 184 -25.26 2.24 25.11
C ASN A 184 -24.52 2.51 26.44
N THR A 185 -23.28 2.96 26.36
CA THR A 185 -22.51 3.38 27.54
C THR A 185 -22.24 4.88 27.51
N GLU A 186 -22.06 5.47 28.68
CA GLU A 186 -21.72 6.90 28.84
C GLU A 186 -20.50 7.28 27.97
N ALA A 187 -19.51 6.38 27.86
CA ALA A 187 -18.32 6.58 27.04
C ALA A 187 -18.63 6.72 25.54
N ILE A 188 -19.63 6.01 25.02
CA ILE A 188 -20.07 6.15 23.62
C ILE A 188 -20.76 7.48 23.40
N GLN A 189 -21.65 7.87 24.32
CA GLN A 189 -22.35 9.15 24.22
C GLN A 189 -21.35 10.31 24.25
N LYS A 190 -20.37 10.27 25.17
CA LYS A 190 -19.27 11.23 25.21
C LYS A 190 -18.45 11.21 23.93
N ALA A 191 -18.08 10.03 23.42
CA ALA A 191 -17.32 9.92 22.20
C ALA A 191 -18.05 10.54 20.99
N LEU A 192 -19.35 10.28 20.84
CA LEU A 192 -20.17 10.84 19.78
C LEU A 192 -20.34 12.36 19.95
N ALA A 193 -20.54 12.85 21.17
CA ALA A 193 -20.62 14.29 21.44
C ALA A 193 -19.28 14.99 21.12
N HIS A 194 -18.15 14.40 21.49
CA HIS A 194 -16.83 14.90 21.13
C HIS A 194 -16.63 14.91 19.61
N TYR A 195 -17.04 13.84 18.92
CA TYR A 195 -16.98 13.73 17.46
C TYR A 195 -17.76 14.85 16.76
N GLN A 196 -19.01 15.07 17.16
CA GLN A 196 -19.88 16.11 16.60
C GLN A 196 -19.33 17.52 16.83
N ASN A 197 -18.63 17.73 17.95
CA ASN A 197 -18.01 19.01 18.29
C ASN A 197 -16.60 19.19 17.71
N GLY A 198 -16.13 18.29 16.84
CA GLY A 198 -14.78 18.38 16.25
C GLY A 198 -13.62 18.01 17.20
N ARG A 199 -13.93 17.57 18.42
CA ARG A 199 -12.96 17.15 19.45
C ARG A 199 -12.52 15.70 19.21
N PHE A 200 -11.80 15.46 18.11
CA PHE A 200 -11.53 14.11 17.62
C PHE A 200 -10.56 13.30 18.51
N GLN A 201 -9.63 13.95 19.21
CA GLN A 201 -8.72 13.24 20.13
C GLN A 201 -9.48 12.74 21.36
N GLU A 202 -10.32 13.59 21.96
CA GLU A 202 -11.17 13.25 23.09
C GLU A 202 -12.19 12.19 22.69
N SER A 203 -12.76 12.28 21.48
CA SER A 203 -13.64 11.24 20.94
C SER A 203 -12.91 9.90 20.84
N LEU A 204 -11.67 9.88 20.31
CA LEU A 204 -10.87 8.66 20.23
C LEU A 204 -10.58 8.06 21.60
N ILE A 205 -10.28 8.88 22.61
CA ILE A 205 -10.03 8.42 23.99
C ILE A 205 -11.29 7.75 24.55
N GLU A 206 -12.44 8.44 24.50
CA GLU A 206 -13.70 7.93 25.05
C GLU A 206 -14.20 6.69 24.29
N PHE A 207 -14.08 6.68 22.96
CA PHE A 207 -14.48 5.52 22.15
C PHE A 207 -13.58 4.31 22.38
N THR A 208 -12.29 4.54 22.64
CA THR A 208 -11.36 3.45 23.01
C THR A 208 -11.71 2.82 24.35
N LYS A 209 -12.15 3.61 25.35
CA LYS A 209 -12.66 3.09 26.62
C LYS A 209 -13.89 2.20 26.39
N ALA A 210 -14.78 2.62 25.50
CA ALA A 210 -16.00 1.88 25.17
C ALA A 210 -15.75 0.58 24.38
N ARG A 211 -14.59 0.43 23.71
CA ARG A 211 -14.30 -0.72 22.83
C ARG A 211 -14.46 -2.09 23.49
N ARG A 212 -14.33 -2.18 24.83
CA ARG A 212 -14.46 -3.44 25.57
C ARG A 212 -15.90 -3.94 25.72
N VAL A 213 -16.87 -3.04 25.56
CA VAL A 213 -18.30 -3.31 25.85
C VAL A 213 -19.20 -3.10 24.63
N ILE A 214 -18.71 -2.41 23.59
CA ILE A 214 -19.44 -2.27 22.33
C ILE A 214 -19.42 -3.62 21.58
N ALA A 215 -20.57 -3.99 21.01
CA ALA A 215 -20.67 -5.15 20.12
C ALA A 215 -19.81 -4.94 18.87
N ASP A 216 -18.98 -5.93 18.55
CA ASP A 216 -18.10 -5.86 17.39
C ASP A 216 -18.92 -5.75 16.11
N SER A 217 -18.64 -4.74 15.29
CA SER A 217 -19.38 -4.43 14.07
C SER A 217 -18.55 -3.58 13.13
N ASP A 218 -18.88 -3.62 11.84
CA ASP A 218 -18.26 -2.78 10.82
C ASP A 218 -18.41 -1.28 11.14
N ALA A 219 -19.53 -0.87 11.72
CA ALA A 219 -19.76 0.50 12.18
C ALA A 219 -18.70 0.99 13.19
N VAL A 220 -18.27 0.14 14.13
CA VAL A 220 -17.24 0.46 15.13
C VAL A 220 -15.90 0.72 14.46
N TYR A 221 -15.50 -0.17 13.57
CA TYR A 221 -14.25 -0.02 12.82
C TYR A 221 -14.30 1.17 11.86
N CYS A 222 -15.44 1.44 11.22
CA CYS A 222 -15.63 2.65 10.42
C CYS A 222 -15.51 3.93 11.26
N PHE A 223 -16.03 3.94 12.50
CA PHE A 223 -15.91 5.10 13.38
C PHE A 223 -14.47 5.35 13.81
N PHE A 224 -13.72 4.31 14.21
CA PHE A 224 -12.28 4.43 14.46
C PHE A 224 -11.53 4.89 13.21
N GLY A 225 -11.87 4.35 12.05
CA GLY A 225 -11.32 4.78 10.76
C GLY A 225 -11.54 6.26 10.50
N ASN A 226 -12.76 6.76 10.73
CA ASN A 226 -13.10 8.18 10.58
C ASN A 226 -12.31 9.06 11.57
N LEU A 227 -12.21 8.65 12.84
CA LEU A 227 -11.44 9.37 13.86
C LEU A 227 -9.96 9.47 13.48
N TYR A 228 -9.35 8.36 13.06
CA TYR A 228 -7.96 8.38 12.60
C TYR A 228 -7.78 9.22 11.35
N LEU A 229 -8.74 9.20 10.42
CA LEU A 229 -8.69 10.02 9.20
C LEU A 229 -8.72 11.52 9.52
N LEU A 230 -9.61 11.94 10.43
CA LEU A 230 -9.75 13.32 10.89
C LEU A 230 -8.54 13.80 11.70
N LEU A 231 -7.82 12.88 12.34
CA LEU A 231 -6.55 13.13 13.02
C LEU A 231 -5.33 13.02 12.08
N ASN A 232 -5.57 12.94 10.76
CA ASN A 232 -4.54 12.80 9.72
C ASN A 232 -3.64 11.56 9.88
N MET A 233 -4.14 10.52 10.55
CA MET A 233 -3.47 9.23 10.74
C MET A 233 -3.92 8.21 9.68
N THR A 234 -3.67 8.51 8.41
CA THR A 234 -4.22 7.81 7.23
C THR A 234 -3.92 6.31 7.20
N ILE A 235 -2.75 5.88 7.70
CA ILE A 235 -2.37 4.45 7.78
C ILE A 235 -3.27 3.72 8.77
N LYS A 236 -3.50 4.28 9.96
CA LYS A 236 -4.39 3.70 10.97
C LYS A 236 -5.83 3.69 10.49
N ALA A 237 -6.27 4.78 9.86
CA ALA A 237 -7.60 4.86 9.27
C ALA A 237 -7.84 3.72 8.27
N ARG A 238 -6.90 3.51 7.34
CA ARG A 238 -6.95 2.42 6.36
C ARG A 238 -7.06 1.05 7.03
N GLN A 239 -6.27 0.79 8.07
CA GLN A 239 -6.31 -0.49 8.80
C GLN A 239 -7.68 -0.74 9.42
N GLU A 240 -8.29 0.26 10.04
CA GLU A 240 -9.62 0.13 10.64
C GLU A 240 -10.70 -0.08 9.56
N TYR A 241 -10.67 0.63 8.43
CA TYR A 241 -11.61 0.35 7.34
C TYR A 241 -11.45 -1.07 6.74
N LEU A 242 -10.23 -1.58 6.66
CA LEU A 242 -10.00 -2.97 6.22
C LEU A 242 -10.55 -3.98 7.24
N LYS A 243 -10.49 -3.68 8.55
CA LYS A 243 -11.18 -4.51 9.57
C LYS A 243 -12.69 -4.44 9.42
N ALA A 244 -13.25 -3.27 9.12
CA ALA A 244 -14.68 -3.13 8.83
C ALA A 244 -15.10 -4.05 7.67
N LEU A 245 -14.29 -4.13 6.60
CA LEU A 245 -14.53 -5.03 5.47
C LEU A 245 -14.34 -6.52 5.80
N LYS A 246 -13.51 -6.86 6.79
CA LYS A 246 -13.40 -8.24 7.29
C LYS A 246 -14.67 -8.68 8.02
N ILE A 247 -15.29 -7.78 8.80
CA ILE A 247 -16.54 -8.04 9.51
C ILE A 247 -17.73 -8.04 8.54
N ASN A 248 -17.80 -7.03 7.69
CA ASN A 248 -18.85 -6.86 6.69
C ASN A 248 -18.22 -6.56 5.33
N PRO A 249 -18.04 -7.58 4.47
CA PRO A 249 -17.54 -7.39 3.11
C PRO A 249 -18.43 -6.52 2.22
N ARG A 250 -19.66 -6.19 2.66
CA ARG A 250 -20.60 -5.31 1.96
C ARG A 250 -20.65 -3.91 2.57
N CYS A 251 -19.71 -3.54 3.44
CA CYS A 251 -19.68 -2.23 4.08
C CYS A 251 -19.33 -1.11 3.08
N VAL A 252 -20.36 -0.50 2.49
CA VAL A 252 -20.24 0.62 1.53
C VAL A 252 -19.37 1.75 2.09
N HIS A 253 -19.55 2.10 3.36
CA HIS A 253 -18.79 3.16 4.04
C HIS A 253 -17.27 2.91 4.01
N ALA A 254 -16.86 1.68 4.33
CA ALA A 254 -15.45 1.32 4.34
C ALA A 254 -14.83 1.42 2.95
N TYR A 255 -15.55 0.99 1.90
CA TYR A 255 -15.09 1.14 0.52
C TYR A 255 -14.93 2.61 0.11
N LEU A 256 -15.93 3.46 0.40
CA LEU A 256 -15.85 4.88 0.08
C LEU A 256 -14.71 5.59 0.83
N SER A 257 -14.50 5.25 2.10
CA SER A 257 -13.39 5.80 2.88
C SER A 257 -12.02 5.33 2.37
N LEU A 258 -11.91 4.08 1.91
CA LEU A 258 -10.70 3.58 1.26
C LEU A 258 -10.47 4.24 -0.10
N ALA A 259 -11.52 4.53 -0.88
CA ALA A 259 -11.44 5.30 -2.10
C ALA A 259 -10.88 6.70 -1.84
N TYR A 260 -11.36 7.38 -0.80
CA TYR A 260 -10.83 8.69 -0.41
C TYR A 260 -9.35 8.63 -0.01
N ILE A 261 -8.95 7.61 0.75
CA ILE A 261 -7.55 7.41 1.14
C ILE A 261 -6.69 7.14 -0.10
N ALA A 262 -7.15 6.32 -1.04
CA ALA A 262 -6.46 6.08 -2.30
C ALA A 262 -6.31 7.37 -3.11
N LEU A 263 -7.38 8.19 -3.16
CA LEU A 263 -7.37 9.48 -3.82
C LEU A 263 -6.34 10.42 -3.18
N LEU A 264 -6.26 10.51 -1.84
CA LEU A 264 -5.22 11.29 -1.13
C LEU A 264 -3.80 10.89 -1.55
N HIS A 265 -3.60 9.60 -1.87
CA HIS A 265 -2.32 9.06 -2.32
C HIS A 265 -2.12 9.07 -3.85
N GLN A 266 -3.03 9.71 -4.61
CA GLN A 266 -3.02 9.77 -6.08
C GLN A 266 -3.12 8.39 -6.74
N ASP A 267 -3.64 7.40 -6.02
CA ASP A 267 -3.92 6.06 -6.53
C ASP A 267 -5.32 6.04 -7.15
N TYR A 268 -5.45 6.63 -8.34
CA TYR A 268 -6.74 6.76 -9.02
C TYR A 268 -7.32 5.40 -9.45
N GLU A 269 -6.47 4.42 -9.73
CA GLU A 269 -6.86 3.05 -10.07
C GLU A 269 -7.57 2.39 -8.88
N ALA A 270 -6.95 2.42 -7.70
CA ALA A 270 -7.58 1.91 -6.48
C ALA A 270 -8.81 2.75 -6.09
N THR A 271 -8.79 4.06 -6.30
CA THR A 271 -9.94 4.95 -6.07
C THR A 271 -11.15 4.48 -6.87
N ILE A 272 -10.96 4.23 -8.17
CA ILE A 272 -11.99 3.72 -9.07
C ILE A 272 -12.47 2.34 -8.63
N GLY A 273 -11.56 1.41 -8.36
CA GLY A 273 -11.93 0.06 -7.93
C GLY A 273 -12.80 0.05 -6.66
N TYR A 274 -12.45 0.86 -5.66
CA TYR A 274 -13.24 0.98 -4.44
C TYR A 274 -14.58 1.70 -4.67
N LEU A 275 -14.61 2.76 -5.49
CA LEU A 275 -15.86 3.46 -5.83
C LEU A 275 -16.82 2.53 -6.60
N THR A 276 -16.35 1.82 -7.61
CA THR A 276 -17.14 0.86 -8.38
C THR A 276 -17.73 -0.22 -7.48
N THR A 277 -16.92 -0.73 -6.53
CA THR A 277 -17.40 -1.72 -5.57
C THR A 277 -18.46 -1.13 -4.64
N ALA A 278 -18.26 0.08 -4.12
CA ALA A 278 -19.24 0.78 -3.28
C ALA A 278 -20.56 1.04 -4.02
N ILE A 279 -20.49 1.50 -5.27
CA ILE A 279 -21.66 1.79 -6.13
C ILE A 279 -22.47 0.52 -6.39
N ARG A 280 -21.82 -0.60 -6.67
CA ARG A 280 -22.50 -1.89 -6.87
C ARG A 280 -23.24 -2.38 -5.62
N LEU A 281 -22.80 -1.98 -4.43
CA LEU A 281 -23.27 -2.54 -3.17
C LEU A 281 -24.37 -1.73 -2.48
N GLY A 282 -24.56 -0.45 -2.81
CA GLY A 282 -25.32 0.48 -1.98
C GLY A 282 -26.37 1.31 -2.71
N GLU A 283 -27.43 1.62 -2.00
CA GLU A 283 -28.40 2.67 -2.33
C GLU A 283 -27.90 4.03 -1.78
N ASP A 284 -28.33 5.15 -2.36
CA ASP A 284 -27.89 6.52 -2.02
C ASP A 284 -26.38 6.81 -2.27
N ILE A 285 -25.87 6.33 -3.41
CA ILE A 285 -24.47 6.47 -3.82
C ILE A 285 -24.26 7.46 -4.99
N GLN A 286 -25.33 8.15 -5.41
CA GLN A 286 -25.39 8.92 -6.67
C GLN A 286 -24.31 9.99 -6.79
N GLN A 287 -23.94 10.65 -5.69
CA GLN A 287 -22.84 11.62 -5.70
C GLN A 287 -21.46 11.00 -5.96
N TYR A 288 -21.23 9.77 -5.51
CA TYR A 288 -19.97 9.05 -5.73
C TYR A 288 -19.90 8.48 -7.14
N GLU A 289 -21.05 8.10 -7.71
CA GLU A 289 -21.19 7.76 -9.12
C GLU A 289 -20.88 8.98 -10.00
N ARG A 290 -21.48 10.15 -9.70
CA ARG A 290 -21.14 11.41 -10.39
C ARG A 290 -19.66 11.75 -10.25
N PHE A 291 -19.09 11.60 -9.06
CA PHE A 291 -17.66 11.81 -8.84
C PHE A 291 -16.80 10.84 -9.65
N LEU A 292 -17.17 9.56 -9.71
CA LEU A 292 -16.47 8.54 -10.49
C LEU A 292 -16.46 8.90 -11.98
N HIS A 293 -17.61 9.30 -12.55
CA HIS A 293 -17.69 9.77 -13.93
C HIS A 293 -16.82 11.00 -14.19
N GLN A 294 -16.81 11.96 -13.26
CA GLN A 294 -15.96 13.14 -13.37
C GLN A 294 -14.48 12.78 -13.33
N LEU A 295 -14.08 11.89 -12.40
CA LEU A 295 -12.70 11.43 -12.27
C LEU A 295 -12.25 10.71 -13.54
N VAL A 296 -13.04 9.77 -14.05
CA VAL A 296 -12.72 9.02 -15.28
C VAL A 296 -12.61 9.96 -16.48
N SER A 297 -13.61 10.82 -16.71
CA SER A 297 -13.57 11.77 -17.83
C SER A 297 -12.39 12.74 -17.74
N ALA A 298 -12.05 13.19 -16.53
CA ALA A 298 -10.92 14.08 -16.34
C ALA A 298 -9.57 13.36 -16.56
N LEU A 299 -9.45 12.08 -16.17
CA LEU A 299 -8.28 11.24 -16.47
C LEU A 299 -8.16 10.93 -17.97
N GLU A 300 -9.28 10.69 -18.66
CA GLU A 300 -9.32 10.49 -20.12
C GLU A 300 -8.82 11.72 -20.88
N LYS A 301 -9.30 12.91 -20.48
CA LYS A 301 -8.84 14.18 -21.05
C LYS A 301 -7.35 14.45 -20.78
N GLN A 302 -6.82 13.93 -19.66
CA GLN A 302 -5.42 14.14 -19.29
C GLN A 302 -4.47 13.18 -19.99
N ASN A 303 -4.91 11.95 -20.27
CA ASN A 303 -4.06 10.85 -20.75
C ASN A 303 -4.35 10.38 -22.19
N GLY A 304 -5.42 10.85 -22.84
CA GLY A 304 -5.82 10.38 -24.17
C GLY A 304 -6.23 8.90 -24.15
N HIS A 305 -7.42 8.60 -23.61
CA HIS A 305 -7.99 7.26 -23.43
C HIS A 305 -7.10 6.24 -22.68
N PRO A 306 -7.30 6.04 -21.37
CA PRO A 306 -6.57 5.06 -20.60
C PRO A 306 -6.96 3.62 -21.00
N GLU A 307 -5.98 2.80 -21.39
CA GLU A 307 -6.13 1.40 -21.83
C GLU A 307 -6.77 0.46 -20.78
N TRP A 308 -6.91 0.86 -19.52
CA TRP A 308 -7.54 0.04 -18.46
C TRP A 308 -9.05 0.26 -18.31
N LEU A 309 -9.65 1.07 -19.18
CA LEU A 309 -11.10 1.23 -19.31
C LEU A 309 -11.74 0.29 -20.34
N SER A 310 -10.93 -0.41 -21.16
CA SER A 310 -11.37 -1.45 -22.11
C SER A 310 -11.39 -2.82 -21.49
#